data_AF-A0A7Y4UDX9-F1
#
_entry.id   AF-A0A7Y4UDX9-F1
#
_cell.length_a   1.000
_cell.length_b   1.000
_cell.length_c   1.000
_cell.angle_alpha   90.00
_cell.angle_beta   90.00
_cell.angle_gamma   90.00
#
_symmetry.space_group_name_H-M   'P 1'
#
loop_
_entity.id
_entity.type
_entity.pdbx_description
1 polymer ?
#
loop_
_entity_poly.entity_id
_entity_poly.type
_entity_poly.pdbx_seq_one_letter_code
_entity_poly.pdbx_strand_id
1 'polypeptide(L)'
;FAAAGGTGVIEITANSGCAWTAASNATWITINSGGSGIGIGAVAYTVAANPTTLARTGTLTVAERTVTITQEALTCTYELMPTSQSFDATGGTGNVEMKTNAATCSWAATSNADWLTITSGGSGSGNGTIRYSVSANNSPNSRRATITGGGQIFSVTQAGITCTYQLSKTSENVPNSGGVVEVNVTSQTSCTWTATSQAIWITITSGATGTGNGPVAFTASPNITTAQRQGTLTIAGQTFTVTQSAPNALSSVSAASYLAAIAPDSIAVIFGTNLATRAEPAGTNPLPTTLAGTSVRIRDSAGTERLASLFFVSATQINYLIPAGLAEGAASVLVTSGDGTLSLGTITLTNVAPGLFAANANGSGIAAGLVLRVKADGSQVYENLAQFDAAQGRFVPLPIDLSNATEQVFLLLFGTGFRNTARLSDVTVQIGGASAEALYAGRQGDLVGLDQLNVRLNRNLMGRGELDVLFSIAGRSANPVRISVK
;
A
#
# COMPACT_ATOMS: atom_id res chain seq x y z
N PHE A 1 -55.57 61.94 -2.87
CA PHE A 1 -55.64 61.03 -1.71
C PHE A 1 -54.78 59.82 -1.98
N ALA A 2 -54.05 59.32 -0.97
CA ALA A 2 -53.39 58.02 -1.06
C ALA A 2 -54.43 56.89 -1.23
N ALA A 3 -53.97 55.69 -1.61
CA ALA A 3 -54.85 54.53 -1.79
C ALA A 3 -55.69 54.19 -0.54
N ALA A 4 -55.22 54.49 0.66
CA ALA A 4 -55.97 54.27 1.90
C ALA A 4 -57.26 55.13 2.02
N GLY A 5 -57.38 56.20 1.23
CA GLY A 5 -58.47 57.16 1.34
C GLY A 5 -58.24 58.17 2.46
N GLY A 6 -59.30 58.85 2.89
CA GLY A 6 -59.24 59.87 3.92
C GLY A 6 -60.43 60.83 3.88
N THR A 7 -60.44 61.80 4.79
CA THR A 7 -61.46 62.85 4.83
C THR A 7 -60.93 64.16 4.24
N GLY A 8 -61.83 64.98 3.70
CA GLY A 8 -61.53 66.31 3.20
C GLY A 8 -62.67 67.27 3.50
N VAL A 9 -62.36 68.58 3.47
CA VAL A 9 -63.35 69.65 3.61
C VAL A 9 -63.16 70.64 2.46
N ILE A 10 -64.26 71.03 1.82
CA ILE A 10 -64.30 72.15 0.87
C ILE A 10 -65.03 73.30 1.56
N GLU A 11 -64.31 74.39 1.79
CA GLU A 11 -64.93 75.62 2.29
C GLU A 11 -65.56 76.39 1.13
N ILE A 12 -66.74 76.93 1.38
CA ILE A 12 -67.54 77.69 0.42
C ILE A 12 -67.62 79.12 0.94
N THR A 13 -67.13 80.06 0.12
CA THR A 13 -67.37 81.48 0.32
C THR A 13 -68.43 81.94 -0.67
N ALA A 14 -69.57 82.40 -0.17
CA ALA A 14 -70.67 82.91 -1.00
C ALA A 14 -71.34 84.11 -0.32
N ASN A 15 -71.88 85.03 -1.11
CA ASN A 15 -72.62 86.18 -0.61
C ASN A 15 -73.87 85.74 0.17
N SER A 16 -74.30 86.56 1.13
CA SER A 16 -75.50 86.29 1.93
C SER A 16 -76.73 86.07 1.03
N GLY A 17 -77.36 84.91 1.14
CA GLY A 17 -78.54 84.55 0.35
C GLY A 17 -78.29 83.66 -0.88
N CYS A 18 -77.03 83.41 -1.26
CA CYS A 18 -76.72 82.47 -2.35
C CYS A 18 -76.85 81.02 -1.88
N ALA A 19 -77.85 80.30 -2.41
CA ALA A 19 -78.00 78.87 -2.18
C ALA A 19 -77.01 78.06 -3.04
N TRP A 20 -76.53 76.94 -2.52
CA TRP A 20 -75.64 76.03 -3.22
C TRP A 20 -75.93 74.57 -2.85
N THR A 21 -75.50 73.64 -3.71
CA THR A 21 -75.58 72.20 -3.50
C THR A 21 -74.23 71.55 -3.72
N ALA A 22 -74.07 70.35 -3.17
CA ALA A 22 -72.90 69.50 -3.34
C ALA A 22 -73.34 68.09 -3.75
N ALA A 23 -72.75 67.56 -4.83
CA ALA A 23 -73.03 66.21 -5.33
C ALA A 23 -71.73 65.50 -5.73
N SER A 24 -71.64 64.20 -5.47
CA SER A 24 -70.54 63.35 -5.92
C SER A 24 -70.96 62.55 -7.15
N ASN A 25 -70.09 62.43 -8.15
CA ASN A 25 -70.30 61.52 -9.28
C ASN A 25 -69.77 60.09 -9.03
N ALA A 26 -69.11 59.87 -7.89
CA ALA A 26 -68.38 58.65 -7.60
C ALA A 26 -68.86 58.05 -6.28
N THR A 27 -69.23 56.76 -6.31
CA THR A 27 -69.75 56.03 -5.13
C THR A 27 -68.74 55.87 -3.99
N TRP A 28 -67.43 56.05 -4.28
CA TRP A 28 -66.34 56.01 -3.31
C TRP A 28 -65.98 57.38 -2.72
N ILE A 29 -66.67 58.45 -3.13
CA ILE A 29 -66.59 59.77 -2.51
C ILE A 29 -67.96 60.08 -1.89
N THR A 30 -68.04 60.08 -0.57
CA THR A 30 -69.27 60.29 0.19
C THR A 30 -69.28 61.68 0.80
N ILE A 31 -70.33 62.46 0.57
CA ILE A 31 -70.53 63.73 1.28
C ILE A 31 -71.09 63.40 2.66
N ASN A 32 -70.34 63.74 3.71
CA ASN A 32 -70.71 63.47 5.10
C ASN A 32 -71.64 64.56 5.65
N SER A 33 -71.40 65.82 5.26
CA SER A 33 -72.19 66.99 5.68
C SER A 33 -72.06 68.12 4.66
N GLY A 34 -73.04 69.03 4.64
CA GLY A 34 -73.05 70.15 3.68
C GLY A 34 -73.44 69.71 2.26
N GLY A 35 -74.46 68.87 2.11
CA GLY A 35 -75.01 68.52 0.77
C GLY A 35 -75.73 69.70 0.09
N SER A 36 -76.13 70.71 0.87
CA SER A 36 -76.63 72.00 0.41
C SER A 36 -76.49 73.05 1.52
N GLY A 37 -76.56 74.34 1.17
CA GLY A 37 -76.48 75.44 2.13
C GLY A 37 -76.74 76.81 1.50
N ILE A 38 -76.69 77.87 2.32
CA ILE A 38 -76.87 79.27 1.92
C ILE A 38 -75.75 80.12 2.52
N GLY A 39 -75.12 80.98 1.71
CA GLY A 39 -73.99 81.79 2.16
C GLY A 39 -72.74 80.96 2.44
N ILE A 40 -71.91 81.40 3.39
CA ILE A 40 -70.66 80.72 3.76
C ILE A 40 -70.99 79.34 4.39
N GLY A 41 -70.25 78.30 3.99
CA GLY A 41 -70.41 76.97 4.56
C GLY A 41 -69.26 76.03 4.21
N ALA A 42 -69.39 74.77 4.56
CA ALA A 42 -68.38 73.76 4.26
C ALA A 42 -69.03 72.42 3.88
N VAL A 43 -68.42 71.74 2.91
CA VAL A 43 -68.76 70.37 2.51
C VAL A 43 -67.68 69.45 3.04
N ALA A 44 -68.03 68.61 4.02
CA ALA A 44 -67.13 67.55 4.48
C ALA A 44 -67.41 66.28 3.69
N TYR A 45 -66.37 65.63 3.18
CA TYR A 45 -66.48 64.40 2.40
C TYR A 45 -65.45 63.35 2.82
N THR A 46 -65.76 62.08 2.57
CA THR A 46 -64.88 60.93 2.77
C THR A 46 -64.57 60.29 1.43
N VAL A 47 -63.29 60.00 1.19
CA VAL A 47 -62.80 59.19 0.09
C VAL A 47 -62.52 57.79 0.64
N ALA A 48 -63.29 56.79 0.20
CA ALA A 48 -63.08 55.40 0.58
C ALA A 48 -61.74 54.87 0.05
N ALA A 49 -61.18 53.83 0.67
CA ALA A 49 -59.94 53.21 0.19
C ALA A 49 -60.09 52.69 -1.26
N ASN A 50 -59.02 52.79 -2.05
CA ASN A 50 -58.91 52.23 -3.39
C ASN A 50 -58.21 50.86 -3.31
N PRO A 51 -58.95 49.74 -3.38
CA PRO A 51 -58.35 48.41 -3.30
C PRO A 51 -57.74 47.94 -4.63
N THR A 52 -57.65 48.81 -5.63
CA THR A 52 -57.19 48.45 -6.98
C THR A 52 -55.82 49.04 -7.28
N THR A 53 -55.07 48.37 -8.15
CA THR A 53 -53.75 48.80 -8.65
C THR A 53 -53.84 49.89 -9.71
N LEU A 54 -55.02 50.44 -9.96
CA LEU A 54 -55.24 51.55 -10.87
C LEU A 54 -55.62 52.80 -10.06
N ALA A 55 -55.02 53.94 -10.40
CA ALA A 55 -55.46 55.22 -9.87
C ALA A 55 -56.88 55.50 -10.36
N ARG A 56 -57.70 56.13 -9.52
CA ARG A 56 -59.07 56.47 -9.86
C ARG A 56 -59.36 57.94 -9.62
N THR A 57 -60.21 58.50 -10.48
CA THR A 57 -60.60 59.91 -10.44
C THR A 57 -62.11 60.02 -10.32
N GLY A 58 -62.56 60.88 -9.42
CA GLY A 58 -63.96 61.23 -9.24
C GLY A 58 -64.07 62.74 -9.06
N THR A 59 -65.29 63.27 -9.08
CA THR A 59 -65.53 64.70 -8.97
C THR A 59 -66.65 64.99 -7.97
N LEU A 60 -66.44 66.03 -7.17
CA LEU A 60 -67.49 66.70 -6.41
C LEU A 60 -67.91 67.96 -7.14
N THR A 61 -69.19 68.10 -7.45
CA THR A 61 -69.76 69.35 -7.94
C THR A 61 -70.31 70.11 -6.74
N VAL A 62 -69.69 71.24 -6.39
CA VAL A 62 -70.05 72.10 -5.25
C VAL A 62 -70.27 73.52 -5.75
N ALA A 63 -71.46 74.08 -5.50
CA ALA A 63 -71.84 75.42 -6.00
C ALA A 63 -71.56 75.59 -7.51
N GLU A 64 -71.96 74.59 -8.31
CA GLU A 64 -71.74 74.51 -9.77
C GLU A 64 -70.28 74.43 -10.22
N ARG A 65 -69.32 74.35 -9.28
CA ARG A 65 -67.90 74.16 -9.59
C ARG A 65 -67.48 72.71 -9.39
N THR A 66 -66.66 72.21 -10.30
CA THR A 66 -66.14 70.84 -10.22
C THR A 66 -64.82 70.80 -9.48
N VAL A 67 -64.76 70.01 -8.40
CA VAL A 67 -63.56 69.65 -7.66
C VAL A 67 -63.17 68.23 -8.03
N THR A 68 -62.02 68.07 -8.68
CA THR A 68 -61.50 66.75 -9.05
C THR A 68 -60.77 66.13 -7.87
N ILE A 69 -61.21 64.94 -7.49
CA ILE A 69 -60.57 64.10 -6.47
C ILE A 69 -59.81 63.00 -7.19
N THR A 70 -58.48 63.06 -7.12
CA THR A 70 -57.60 61.99 -7.58
C THR A 70 -57.22 61.09 -6.40
N GLN A 71 -57.34 59.78 -6.58
CA GLN A 71 -56.90 58.79 -5.61
C GLN A 71 -55.89 57.85 -6.25
N GLU A 72 -54.74 57.70 -5.59
CA GLU A 72 -53.64 56.86 -6.07
C GLU A 72 -54.01 55.37 -6.14
N ALA A 73 -53.26 54.64 -6.96
CA ALA A 73 -53.31 53.18 -7.03
C ALA A 73 -52.78 52.54 -5.74
N LEU A 74 -53.28 51.36 -5.40
CA LEU A 74 -52.69 50.51 -4.38
C LEU A 74 -51.31 49.99 -4.84
N THR A 75 -50.29 50.14 -4.00
CA THR A 75 -48.99 49.48 -4.19
C THR A 75 -49.06 48.03 -3.70
N CYS A 76 -48.73 47.08 -4.57
CA CYS A 76 -48.71 45.66 -4.21
C CYS A 76 -47.53 45.32 -3.31
N THR A 77 -47.82 44.57 -2.24
CA THR A 77 -46.81 43.91 -1.41
C THR A 77 -46.88 42.41 -1.65
N TYR A 78 -45.73 41.76 -1.69
CA TYR A 78 -45.61 40.33 -1.95
C TYR A 78 -44.80 39.67 -0.84
N GLU A 79 -45.19 38.47 -0.44
CA GLU A 79 -44.47 37.64 0.51
C GLU A 79 -44.54 36.17 0.07
N LEU A 80 -43.40 35.49 0.09
CA LEU A 80 -43.33 34.04 -0.10
C LEU A 80 -43.17 33.38 1.27
N MET A 81 -44.09 32.49 1.64
CA MET A 81 -44.05 31.79 2.93
C MET A 81 -44.23 30.28 2.75
N PRO A 82 -43.33 29.45 3.32
CA PRO A 82 -42.08 29.82 3.99
C PRO A 82 -41.06 30.45 3.02
N THR A 83 -39.98 31.09 3.53
CA THR A 83 -38.90 31.69 2.70
C THR A 83 -37.81 30.69 2.31
N SER A 84 -37.80 29.50 2.92
CA SER A 84 -36.89 28.43 2.53
C SER A 84 -37.43 27.05 2.86
N GLN A 85 -36.88 26.04 2.18
CA GLN A 85 -37.13 24.63 2.47
C GLN A 85 -35.87 23.80 2.17
N SER A 86 -35.70 22.69 2.89
CA SER A 86 -34.62 21.74 2.66
C SER A 86 -35.16 20.38 2.22
N PHE A 87 -34.38 19.68 1.39
CA PHE A 87 -34.68 18.33 0.91
C PHE A 87 -33.44 17.43 1.06
N ASP A 88 -33.68 16.14 1.24
CA ASP A 88 -32.64 15.13 1.13
C ASP A 88 -32.22 14.93 -0.33
N ALA A 89 -31.15 14.16 -0.57
CA ALA A 89 -30.60 13.91 -1.89
C ALA A 89 -31.59 13.25 -2.86
N THR A 90 -32.62 12.56 -2.38
CA THR A 90 -33.68 11.98 -3.23
C THR A 90 -34.58 13.03 -3.87
N GLY A 91 -34.63 14.24 -3.32
CA GLY A 91 -35.54 15.29 -3.77
C GLY A 91 -36.99 15.03 -3.34
N GLY A 92 -37.95 15.58 -4.08
CA GLY A 92 -39.36 15.46 -3.75
C GLY A 92 -40.21 16.59 -4.34
N THR A 93 -41.43 16.74 -3.84
CA THR A 93 -42.32 17.85 -4.20
C THR A 93 -42.54 18.77 -3.01
N GLY A 94 -42.82 20.04 -3.29
CA GLY A 94 -43.10 21.05 -2.27
C GLY A 94 -44.04 22.12 -2.79
N ASN A 95 -44.45 23.01 -1.90
CA ASN A 95 -45.21 24.20 -2.25
C ASN A 95 -44.75 25.39 -1.41
N VAL A 96 -44.97 26.59 -1.95
CA VAL A 96 -44.75 27.87 -1.26
C VAL A 96 -45.95 28.78 -1.54
N GLU A 97 -46.43 29.48 -0.53
CA GLU A 97 -47.55 30.40 -0.66
C GLU A 97 -47.07 31.79 -1.07
N MET A 98 -47.70 32.37 -2.09
CA MET A 98 -47.61 33.78 -2.41
C MET A 98 -48.74 34.51 -1.68
N LYS A 99 -48.39 35.46 -0.81
CA LYS A 99 -49.34 36.36 -0.16
C LYS A 99 -49.23 37.77 -0.74
N THR A 100 -50.39 38.39 -0.97
CA THR A 100 -50.50 39.77 -1.45
C THR A 100 -51.45 40.59 -0.56
N ASN A 101 -51.32 41.91 -0.58
CA ASN A 101 -52.23 42.82 0.13
C ASN A 101 -53.56 43.07 -0.61
N ALA A 102 -53.69 42.63 -1.86
CA ALA A 102 -54.94 42.71 -2.62
C ALA A 102 -55.06 41.62 -3.70
N ALA A 103 -56.31 41.26 -4.02
CA ALA A 103 -56.66 40.25 -5.03
C ALA A 103 -56.26 40.63 -6.46
N THR A 104 -56.02 41.92 -6.72
CA THR A 104 -55.63 42.47 -8.04
C THR A 104 -54.12 42.51 -8.26
N CYS A 105 -53.32 42.13 -7.26
CA CYS A 105 -51.87 42.07 -7.37
C CYS A 105 -51.43 40.86 -8.19
N SER A 106 -51.05 41.10 -9.44
CA SER A 106 -50.49 40.07 -10.32
C SER A 106 -49.04 39.76 -9.96
N TRP A 107 -48.63 38.51 -10.18
CA TRP A 107 -47.27 38.05 -9.98
C TRP A 107 -46.95 36.88 -10.92
N ALA A 108 -45.67 36.70 -11.18
CA ALA A 108 -45.11 35.53 -11.85
C ALA A 108 -43.92 35.04 -11.03
N ALA A 109 -43.74 33.72 -10.97
CA ALA A 109 -42.67 33.04 -10.28
C ALA A 109 -41.77 32.31 -11.28
N THR A 110 -40.47 32.37 -11.07
CA THR A 110 -39.46 31.72 -11.92
C THR A 110 -38.48 30.95 -11.04
N SER A 111 -37.99 29.81 -11.52
CA SER A 111 -36.88 29.09 -10.90
C SER A 111 -35.58 29.41 -11.63
N ASN A 112 -34.47 29.44 -10.90
CA ASN A 112 -33.13 29.67 -11.48
C ASN A 112 -32.35 28.38 -11.78
N ALA A 113 -32.95 27.20 -11.62
CA ALA A 113 -32.26 25.92 -11.84
C ALA A 113 -33.19 24.84 -12.39
N ASP A 114 -32.68 24.03 -13.32
CA ASP A 114 -33.45 22.97 -14.00
C ASP A 114 -33.86 21.81 -13.09
N TRP A 115 -33.18 21.62 -11.96
CA TRP A 115 -33.51 20.59 -10.96
C TRP A 115 -34.56 21.04 -9.94
N LEU A 116 -34.93 22.33 -9.94
CA LEU A 116 -36.00 22.91 -9.14
C LEU A 116 -37.08 23.44 -10.09
N THR A 117 -38.13 22.67 -10.34
CA THR A 117 -39.09 22.98 -11.41
C THR A 117 -40.42 23.43 -10.80
N ILE A 118 -40.93 24.59 -11.23
CA ILE A 118 -42.31 24.98 -10.90
C ILE A 118 -43.26 24.10 -11.70
N THR A 119 -44.05 23.28 -11.02
CA THR A 119 -44.96 22.31 -11.65
C THR A 119 -46.34 22.89 -11.91
N SER A 120 -46.79 23.83 -11.07
CA SER A 120 -48.04 24.58 -11.27
C SER A 120 -48.06 25.87 -10.44
N GLY A 121 -48.94 26.81 -10.81
CA GLY A 121 -49.08 28.08 -10.10
C GLY A 121 -47.90 29.04 -10.31
N GLY A 122 -47.20 28.96 -11.44
CA GLY A 122 -46.07 29.85 -11.76
C GLY A 122 -46.46 31.30 -12.09
N SER A 123 -47.75 31.62 -12.15
CA SER A 123 -48.26 32.99 -12.21
C SER A 123 -49.67 33.04 -11.63
N GLY A 124 -50.12 34.22 -11.21
CA GLY A 124 -51.44 34.42 -10.62
C GLY A 124 -51.74 35.87 -10.25
N SER A 125 -52.90 36.07 -9.60
CA SER A 125 -53.32 37.35 -9.02
C SER A 125 -53.88 37.11 -7.63
N GLY A 126 -53.58 38.01 -6.68
CA GLY A 126 -53.95 37.81 -5.29
C GLY A 126 -53.10 36.75 -4.61
N ASN A 127 -53.61 36.16 -3.54
CA ASN A 127 -52.95 35.03 -2.88
C ASN A 127 -52.94 33.80 -3.81
N GLY A 128 -51.88 33.00 -3.75
CA GLY A 128 -51.83 31.74 -4.50
C GLY A 128 -50.76 30.77 -4.00
N THR A 129 -50.77 29.56 -4.56
CA THR A 129 -49.84 28.49 -4.20
C THR A 129 -48.98 28.13 -5.39
N ILE A 130 -47.67 28.26 -5.26
CA ILE A 130 -46.69 27.82 -6.25
C ILE A 130 -46.27 26.40 -5.84
N ARG A 131 -46.55 25.40 -6.69
CA ARG A 131 -46.09 24.02 -6.48
C ARG A 131 -44.84 23.78 -7.30
N TYR A 132 -43.89 23.05 -6.73
CA TYR A 132 -42.62 22.75 -7.37
C TYR A 132 -42.15 21.32 -7.08
N SER A 133 -41.21 20.85 -7.88
CA SER A 133 -40.50 19.59 -7.70
C SER A 133 -38.99 19.82 -7.63
N VAL A 134 -38.32 18.94 -6.92
CA VAL A 134 -36.87 18.89 -6.72
C VAL A 134 -36.38 17.54 -7.23
N SER A 135 -35.60 17.52 -8.30
CA SER A 135 -34.99 16.28 -8.82
C SER A 135 -33.94 15.73 -7.85
N ALA A 136 -33.63 14.43 -7.94
CA ALA A 136 -32.58 13.83 -7.12
C ALA A 136 -31.19 14.48 -7.37
N ASN A 137 -30.40 14.61 -6.32
CA ASN A 137 -29.02 15.07 -6.34
C ASN A 137 -28.08 13.88 -6.15
N ASN A 138 -27.59 13.31 -7.25
CA ASN A 138 -26.67 12.16 -7.23
C ASN A 138 -25.21 12.54 -6.92
N SER A 139 -24.93 13.82 -6.68
CA SER A 139 -23.62 14.32 -6.24
C SER A 139 -23.51 14.25 -4.72
N PRO A 140 -22.31 13.99 -4.15
CA PRO A 140 -22.11 14.09 -2.70
C PRO A 140 -22.18 15.53 -2.17
N ASN A 141 -22.12 16.53 -3.05
CA ASN A 141 -22.18 17.94 -2.66
C ASN A 141 -23.62 18.42 -2.58
N SER A 142 -23.95 19.14 -1.50
CA SER A 142 -25.22 19.86 -1.39
C SER A 142 -25.34 20.95 -2.46
N ARG A 143 -26.55 21.19 -2.95
CA ARG A 143 -26.85 22.23 -3.94
C ARG A 143 -27.98 23.16 -3.48
N ARG A 144 -28.02 24.37 -4.02
CA ARG A 144 -29.03 25.39 -3.69
C ARG A 144 -29.57 26.05 -4.96
N ALA A 145 -30.86 26.30 -4.97
CA ALA A 145 -31.57 27.06 -6.00
C ALA A 145 -32.67 27.92 -5.36
N THR A 146 -33.30 28.77 -6.16
CA THR A 146 -34.32 29.72 -5.70
C THR A 146 -35.49 29.80 -6.65
N ILE A 147 -36.69 29.94 -6.09
CA ILE A 147 -37.88 30.42 -6.81
C ILE A 147 -38.05 31.91 -6.45
N THR A 148 -38.14 32.77 -7.47
CA THR A 148 -38.34 34.22 -7.29
C THR A 148 -39.70 34.62 -7.83
N GLY A 149 -40.50 35.36 -7.05
CA GLY A 149 -41.79 35.90 -7.49
C GLY A 149 -42.18 37.15 -6.71
N GLY A 150 -42.74 38.17 -7.38
CA GLY A 150 -43.08 39.45 -6.75
C GLY A 150 -41.90 40.18 -6.11
N GLY A 151 -40.67 39.92 -6.59
CA GLY A 151 -39.41 40.40 -5.99
C GLY A 151 -38.95 39.64 -4.73
N GLN A 152 -39.73 38.66 -4.25
CA GLN A 152 -39.39 37.82 -3.11
C GLN A 152 -38.66 36.56 -3.54
N ILE A 153 -37.81 36.03 -2.65
CA ILE A 153 -36.97 34.86 -2.91
C ILE A 153 -37.36 33.74 -1.94
N PHE A 154 -37.67 32.58 -2.51
CA PHE A 154 -37.79 31.32 -1.80
C PHE A 154 -36.58 30.44 -2.08
N SER A 155 -35.80 30.09 -1.04
CA SER A 155 -34.57 29.32 -1.17
C SER A 155 -34.78 27.83 -0.92
N VAL A 156 -34.37 26.98 -1.87
CA VAL A 156 -34.35 25.52 -1.71
C VAL A 156 -32.92 25.03 -1.55
N THR A 157 -32.64 24.32 -0.47
CA THR A 157 -31.36 23.63 -0.24
C THR A 157 -31.58 22.13 -0.35
N GLN A 158 -30.77 21.44 -1.14
CA GLN A 158 -30.83 19.99 -1.27
C GLN A 158 -29.51 19.37 -0.84
N ALA A 159 -29.56 18.39 0.05
CA ALA A 159 -28.39 17.62 0.47
C ALA A 159 -27.77 16.84 -0.71
N GLY A 160 -26.50 16.48 -0.60
CA GLY A 160 -25.86 15.51 -1.50
C GLY A 160 -26.02 14.07 -0.98
N ILE A 161 -25.69 13.08 -1.81
CA ILE A 161 -25.66 11.68 -1.37
C ILE A 161 -24.55 11.42 -0.34
N THR A 162 -24.80 10.51 0.59
CA THR A 162 -23.74 9.94 1.43
C THR A 162 -23.06 8.81 0.67
N CYS A 163 -21.77 8.98 0.38
CA CYS A 163 -20.99 7.95 -0.30
C CYS A 163 -20.78 6.73 0.61
N THR A 164 -21.01 5.55 0.04
CA THR A 164 -20.69 4.27 0.68
C THR A 164 -19.61 3.58 -0.13
N TYR A 165 -18.68 2.94 0.57
CA TYR A 165 -17.56 2.24 -0.05
C TYR A 165 -17.50 0.84 0.48
N GLN A 166 -17.23 -0.12 -0.40
CA GLN A 166 -16.99 -1.50 -0.04
C GLN A 166 -15.76 -2.01 -0.82
N LEU A 167 -14.83 -2.64 -0.11
CA LEU A 167 -13.71 -3.33 -0.74
C LEU A 167 -14.11 -4.78 -1.06
N SER A 168 -13.62 -5.34 -2.17
CA SER A 168 -13.82 -6.75 -2.52
C SER A 168 -13.22 -7.72 -1.48
N LYS A 169 -12.22 -7.25 -0.73
CA LYS A 169 -11.58 -7.90 0.42
C LYS A 169 -10.95 -6.83 1.31
N THR A 170 -10.73 -7.14 2.58
CA THR A 170 -10.11 -6.23 3.58
C THR A 170 -8.69 -6.64 3.96
N SER A 171 -8.22 -7.80 3.49
CA SER A 171 -6.86 -8.25 3.73
C SER A 171 -6.35 -9.19 2.64
N GLU A 172 -5.03 -9.31 2.51
CA GLU A 172 -4.37 -10.30 1.65
C GLU A 172 -3.12 -10.90 2.33
N ASN A 173 -2.91 -12.20 2.12
CA ASN A 173 -1.64 -12.85 2.43
C ASN A 173 -0.78 -12.96 1.16
N VAL A 174 0.42 -12.39 1.18
CA VAL A 174 1.37 -12.45 0.05
C VAL A 174 2.61 -13.28 0.42
N PRO A 175 3.21 -14.00 -0.54
CA PRO A 175 4.41 -14.80 -0.27
C PRO A 175 5.62 -13.90 0.04
N ASN A 176 6.69 -14.51 0.56
CA ASN A 176 7.93 -13.80 0.89
C ASN A 176 8.61 -13.16 -0.33
N SER A 177 8.33 -13.67 -1.53
CA SER A 177 8.76 -13.11 -2.82
C SER A 177 8.04 -11.79 -3.18
N GLY A 178 6.93 -11.47 -2.48
CA GLY A 178 6.08 -10.33 -2.82
C GLY A 178 5.08 -10.67 -3.91
N GLY A 179 4.60 -9.65 -4.62
CA GLY A 179 3.66 -9.84 -5.71
C GLY A 179 2.72 -8.67 -5.93
N VAL A 180 1.92 -8.77 -6.99
CA VAL A 180 0.85 -7.83 -7.33
C VAL A 180 -0.44 -8.27 -6.65
N VAL A 181 -1.17 -7.32 -6.07
CA VAL A 181 -2.50 -7.53 -5.50
C VAL A 181 -3.44 -6.50 -6.10
N GLU A 182 -4.65 -6.95 -6.45
CA GLU A 182 -5.75 -6.08 -6.89
C GLU A 182 -6.92 -6.17 -5.90
N VAL A 183 -7.51 -5.02 -5.60
CA VAL A 183 -8.69 -4.88 -4.73
C VAL A 183 -9.69 -3.96 -5.44
N ASN A 184 -10.94 -4.38 -5.56
CA ASN A 184 -11.99 -3.57 -6.18
C ASN A 184 -12.71 -2.73 -5.14
N VAL A 185 -12.94 -1.45 -5.44
CA VAL A 185 -13.79 -0.53 -4.69
C VAL A 185 -15.15 -0.48 -5.37
N THR A 186 -16.22 -0.70 -4.61
CA THR A 186 -17.61 -0.51 -5.04
C THR A 186 -18.18 0.74 -4.37
N SER A 187 -18.74 1.67 -5.16
CA SER A 187 -19.35 2.91 -4.70
C SER A 187 -20.34 3.50 -5.72
N GLN A 188 -21.11 4.52 -5.31
CA GLN A 188 -22.01 5.25 -6.21
C GLN A 188 -21.21 6.04 -7.26
N THR A 189 -21.78 6.24 -8.46
CA THR A 189 -21.08 6.77 -9.65
C THR A 189 -20.41 8.14 -9.51
N SER A 190 -20.83 8.97 -8.55
CA SER A 190 -20.25 10.31 -8.32
C SER A 190 -19.35 10.37 -7.09
N CYS A 191 -19.13 9.24 -6.41
CA CYS A 191 -18.35 9.16 -5.19
C CYS A 191 -16.87 9.00 -5.53
N THR A 192 -16.09 10.03 -5.22
CA THR A 192 -14.63 10.01 -5.35
C THR A 192 -13.99 9.31 -4.17
N TRP A 193 -12.86 8.65 -4.38
CA TRP A 193 -12.08 8.01 -3.33
C TRP A 193 -10.58 8.05 -3.64
N THR A 194 -9.77 7.82 -2.61
CA THR A 194 -8.31 7.76 -2.71
C THR A 194 -7.79 6.46 -2.10
N ALA A 195 -6.58 6.07 -2.49
CA ALA A 195 -5.84 4.95 -1.94
C ALA A 195 -4.42 5.41 -1.57
N THR A 196 -3.97 5.09 -0.36
CA THR A 196 -2.62 5.44 0.13
C THR A 196 -2.03 4.27 0.90
N SER A 197 -0.73 4.02 0.74
CA SER A 197 0.01 3.01 1.51
C SER A 197 0.64 3.63 2.75
N GLN A 198 0.60 2.93 3.89
CA GLN A 198 1.31 3.30 5.12
C GLN A 198 2.61 2.50 5.30
N ALA A 199 2.93 1.59 4.37
CA ALA A 199 4.11 0.72 4.43
C ALA A 199 5.01 0.95 3.22
N ILE A 200 6.29 1.27 3.47
CA ILE A 200 7.28 1.57 2.42
C ILE A 200 7.57 0.41 1.46
N TRP A 201 7.22 -0.83 1.85
CA TRP A 201 7.39 -2.03 1.03
C TRP A 201 6.12 -2.38 0.23
N ILE A 202 5.06 -1.56 0.32
CA ILE A 202 3.84 -1.67 -0.47
C ILE A 202 3.70 -0.41 -1.32
N THR A 203 3.70 -0.57 -2.65
CA THR A 203 3.60 0.52 -3.61
C THR A 203 2.31 0.40 -4.42
N ILE A 204 1.46 1.42 -4.39
CA ILE A 204 0.28 1.48 -5.26
C ILE A 204 0.74 1.72 -6.69
N THR A 205 0.37 0.80 -7.59
CA THR A 205 0.75 0.85 -9.01
C THR A 205 -0.38 1.41 -9.88
N SER A 206 -1.64 1.28 -9.46
CA SER A 206 -2.78 1.93 -10.11
C SER A 206 -3.94 2.17 -9.12
N GLY A 207 -4.83 3.10 -9.45
CA GLY A 207 -5.98 3.42 -8.59
C GLY A 207 -5.63 4.17 -7.32
N ALA A 208 -4.63 5.08 -7.34
CA ALA A 208 -4.38 5.97 -6.20
C ALA A 208 -5.54 6.94 -5.92
N THR A 209 -6.34 7.24 -6.95
CA THR A 209 -7.60 7.99 -6.89
C THR A 209 -8.60 7.38 -7.85
N GLY A 210 -9.89 7.44 -7.54
CA GLY A 210 -10.94 6.95 -8.43
C GLY A 210 -12.30 7.57 -8.16
N THR A 211 -13.27 7.30 -9.03
CA THR A 211 -14.68 7.74 -8.91
C THR A 211 -15.60 6.58 -9.22
N GLY A 212 -16.64 6.37 -8.40
CA GLY A 212 -17.52 5.22 -8.53
C GLY A 212 -16.80 3.90 -8.29
N ASN A 213 -17.14 2.88 -9.08
CA ASN A 213 -16.49 1.58 -9.00
C ASN A 213 -15.10 1.64 -9.67
N GLY A 214 -14.11 0.97 -9.08
CA GLY A 214 -12.80 0.83 -9.74
C GLY A 214 -11.79 -0.02 -8.96
N PRO A 215 -10.76 -0.55 -9.65
CA PRO A 215 -9.70 -1.32 -9.03
C PRO A 215 -8.62 -0.42 -8.41
N VAL A 216 -7.99 -0.93 -7.37
CA VAL A 216 -6.71 -0.47 -6.83
C VAL A 216 -5.73 -1.63 -6.93
N ALA A 217 -4.64 -1.43 -7.68
CA ALA A 217 -3.56 -2.40 -7.75
C ALA A 217 -2.33 -1.88 -7.00
N PHE A 218 -1.65 -2.77 -6.30
CA PHE A 218 -0.40 -2.48 -5.60
C PHE A 218 0.55 -3.67 -5.63
N THR A 219 1.83 -3.40 -5.42
CA THR A 219 2.89 -4.41 -5.32
C THR A 219 3.50 -4.41 -3.93
N ALA A 220 3.68 -5.60 -3.36
CA ALA A 220 4.52 -5.82 -2.19
C ALA A 220 5.94 -6.21 -2.62
N SER A 221 6.96 -5.49 -2.15
CA SER A 221 8.37 -5.87 -2.34
C SER A 221 8.71 -7.15 -1.56
N PRO A 222 9.76 -7.90 -1.94
CA PRO A 222 10.15 -9.12 -1.23
C PRO A 222 10.47 -8.86 0.25
N ASN A 223 10.11 -9.81 1.13
CA ASN A 223 10.47 -9.79 2.54
C ASN A 223 11.77 -10.57 2.76
N ILE A 224 12.85 -9.85 3.02
CA ILE A 224 14.18 -10.41 3.33
C ILE A 224 14.51 -10.37 4.83
N THR A 225 13.51 -10.21 5.69
CA THR A 225 13.68 -10.25 7.15
C THR A 225 13.26 -11.62 7.69
N THR A 226 13.80 -12.02 8.83
CA THR A 226 13.53 -13.36 9.42
C THR A 226 12.11 -13.51 9.98
N ALA A 227 11.32 -12.43 10.03
CA ALA A 227 9.98 -12.42 10.57
C ALA A 227 8.93 -12.12 9.49
N GLN A 228 7.73 -12.65 9.71
CA GLN A 228 6.54 -12.21 8.98
C GLN A 228 6.32 -10.73 9.27
N ARG A 229 5.94 -9.96 8.25
CA ARG A 229 5.63 -8.53 8.39
C ARG A 229 4.21 -8.23 7.95
N GLN A 230 3.66 -7.16 8.52
CA GLN A 230 2.34 -6.64 8.17
C GLN A 230 2.43 -5.16 7.82
N GLY A 231 1.56 -4.72 6.92
CA GLY A 231 1.48 -3.34 6.44
C GLY A 231 0.06 -3.03 6.01
N THR A 232 -0.33 -1.77 6.10
CA THR A 232 -1.70 -1.35 5.77
C THR A 232 -1.72 -0.37 4.60
N LEU A 233 -2.84 -0.39 3.88
CA LEU A 233 -3.27 0.68 3.00
C LEU A 233 -4.57 1.28 3.53
N THR A 234 -4.80 2.55 3.24
CA THR A 234 -6.12 3.18 3.39
C THR A 234 -6.71 3.32 2.00
N ILE A 235 -7.77 2.57 1.68
CA ILE A 235 -8.44 2.53 0.38
C ILE A 235 -9.89 2.96 0.58
N ALA A 236 -10.30 4.07 -0.04
CA ALA A 236 -11.63 4.64 0.10
C ALA A 236 -12.06 4.83 1.57
N GLY A 237 -11.10 5.25 2.41
CA GLY A 237 -11.28 5.43 3.86
C GLY A 237 -11.28 4.13 4.67
N GLN A 238 -11.21 2.95 4.04
CA GLN A 238 -11.16 1.65 4.71
C GLN A 238 -9.71 1.17 4.86
N THR A 239 -9.42 0.48 5.97
CA THR A 239 -8.11 -0.15 6.19
C THR A 239 -8.05 -1.48 5.45
N PHE A 240 -7.02 -1.67 4.64
CA PHE A 240 -6.68 -2.92 3.98
C PHE A 240 -5.36 -3.46 4.55
N THR A 241 -5.35 -4.69 5.05
CA THR A 241 -4.17 -5.28 5.70
C THR A 241 -3.45 -6.28 4.79
N VAL A 242 -2.17 -6.08 4.55
CA VAL A 242 -1.31 -7.03 3.84
C VAL A 242 -0.43 -7.74 4.86
N THR A 243 -0.50 -9.07 4.89
CA THR A 243 0.40 -9.93 5.66
C THR A 243 1.37 -10.61 4.70
N GLN A 244 2.66 -10.43 4.93
CA GLN A 244 3.70 -11.02 4.08
C GLN A 244 4.57 -12.00 4.87
N SER A 245 4.62 -13.24 4.40
CA SER A 245 5.40 -14.33 5.00
C SER A 245 6.89 -13.98 5.13
N ALA A 246 7.56 -14.59 6.11
CA ALA A 246 9.02 -14.61 6.18
C ALA A 246 9.63 -15.53 5.09
N PRO A 247 10.90 -15.35 4.71
CA PRO A 247 11.69 -16.38 4.03
C PRO A 247 11.65 -17.72 4.77
N ASN A 248 11.75 -18.82 4.01
CA ASN A 248 11.96 -20.13 4.63
C ASN A 248 13.30 -20.15 5.37
N ALA A 249 13.39 -20.86 6.49
CA ALA A 249 14.66 -21.04 7.17
C ALA A 249 15.57 -21.99 6.37
N LEU A 250 16.87 -21.68 6.36
CA LEU A 250 17.91 -22.58 5.85
C LEU A 250 19.04 -22.68 6.86
N SER A 251 19.83 -23.75 6.74
CA SER A 251 21.13 -23.89 7.42
C SER A 251 22.22 -23.88 6.38
N SER A 252 23.30 -23.13 6.61
CA SER A 252 24.49 -23.19 5.79
C SER A 252 25.71 -23.52 6.64
N VAL A 253 26.49 -24.49 6.16
CA VAL A 253 27.63 -25.06 6.88
C VAL A 253 28.77 -25.36 5.91
N SER A 254 29.98 -25.57 6.44
CA SER A 254 31.09 -26.10 5.67
C SER A 254 30.72 -27.44 5.03
N ALA A 255 31.00 -27.61 3.74
CA ALA A 255 30.75 -28.88 3.06
C ALA A 255 31.67 -30.01 3.54
N ALA A 256 32.81 -29.68 4.15
CA ALA A 256 33.76 -30.65 4.67
C ALA A 256 33.41 -31.09 6.11
N SER A 257 33.07 -30.15 6.98
CA SER A 257 32.92 -30.40 8.42
C SER A 257 31.49 -30.36 8.95
N TYR A 258 30.55 -29.81 8.18
CA TYR A 258 29.17 -29.51 8.62
C TYR A 258 29.10 -28.54 9.81
N LEU A 259 30.18 -27.80 10.09
CA LEU A 259 30.23 -26.75 11.10
C LEU A 259 29.81 -25.39 10.53
N ALA A 260 29.32 -24.51 11.41
CA ALA A 260 28.77 -23.20 11.04
C ALA A 260 29.82 -22.12 10.68
N ALA A 261 31.07 -22.32 11.10
CA ALA A 261 32.17 -21.42 10.74
C ALA A 261 32.62 -21.73 9.31
N ILE A 262 32.67 -20.71 8.47
CA ILE A 262 32.97 -20.84 7.05
C ILE A 262 33.96 -19.74 6.64
N ALA A 263 34.90 -20.07 5.74
CA ALA A 263 35.87 -19.11 5.24
C ALA A 263 35.56 -18.65 3.80
N PRO A 264 35.97 -17.43 3.41
CA PRO A 264 35.99 -17.04 2.00
C PRO A 264 36.72 -18.08 1.14
N ASP A 265 36.28 -18.24 -0.11
CA ASP A 265 36.83 -19.21 -1.07
C ASP A 265 36.69 -20.69 -0.65
N SER A 266 35.91 -21.00 0.39
CA SER A 266 35.63 -22.38 0.82
C SER A 266 34.34 -22.94 0.21
N ILE A 267 34.22 -24.28 0.21
CA ILE A 267 33.03 -25.00 -0.24
C ILE A 267 32.06 -25.12 0.93
N ALA A 268 30.83 -24.68 0.70
CA ALA A 268 29.74 -24.74 1.67
C ALA A 268 28.52 -25.45 1.08
N VAL A 269 27.65 -25.90 1.99
CA VAL A 269 26.39 -26.55 1.66
C VAL A 269 25.25 -25.88 2.41
N ILE A 270 24.16 -25.60 1.70
CA ILE A 270 22.89 -25.13 2.27
C ILE A 270 21.93 -26.31 2.32
N PHE A 271 21.24 -26.46 3.44
CA PHE A 271 20.08 -27.35 3.61
C PHE A 271 18.84 -26.54 3.94
N GLY A 272 17.70 -26.95 3.39
CA GLY A 272 16.42 -26.26 3.58
C GLY A 272 15.29 -26.89 2.77
N THR A 273 14.26 -26.11 2.48
CA THR A 273 13.14 -26.50 1.62
C THR A 273 12.88 -25.43 0.57
N ASN A 274 12.36 -25.85 -0.60
CA ASN A 274 12.06 -24.97 -1.72
C ASN A 274 13.26 -24.08 -2.13
N LEU A 275 14.48 -24.64 -2.05
CA LEU A 275 15.70 -23.91 -2.38
C LEU A 275 15.87 -23.72 -3.89
N ALA A 276 15.36 -24.65 -4.70
CA ALA A 276 15.38 -24.60 -6.16
C ALA A 276 14.19 -25.36 -6.75
N THR A 277 13.83 -25.05 -8.00
CA THR A 277 12.70 -25.67 -8.71
C THR A 277 13.01 -27.05 -9.29
N ARG A 278 14.29 -27.38 -9.48
CA ARG A 278 14.78 -28.70 -9.90
C ARG A 278 16.22 -28.94 -9.45
N ALA A 279 16.65 -30.19 -9.48
CA ALA A 279 18.05 -30.55 -9.30
C ALA A 279 18.87 -30.18 -10.56
N GLU A 280 19.97 -29.47 -10.40
CA GLU A 280 20.85 -29.08 -11.51
C GLU A 280 22.30 -28.96 -11.04
N PRO A 281 23.24 -29.76 -11.58
CA PRO A 281 24.67 -29.57 -11.37
C PRO A 281 25.23 -28.49 -12.31
N ALA A 282 26.34 -27.87 -11.91
CA ALA A 282 27.08 -26.97 -12.77
C ALA A 282 27.71 -27.73 -13.96
N GLY A 283 27.57 -27.18 -15.16
CA GLY A 283 28.15 -27.72 -16.39
C GLY A 283 29.43 -27.04 -16.88
N THR A 284 29.92 -26.00 -16.19
CA THR A 284 31.01 -25.14 -16.67
C THR A 284 32.02 -24.78 -15.58
N ASN A 285 33.25 -24.46 -16.00
CA ASN A 285 34.26 -23.77 -15.20
C ASN A 285 34.71 -22.51 -15.98
N PRO A 286 34.50 -21.27 -15.49
CA PRO A 286 34.06 -20.89 -14.14
C PRO A 286 32.64 -21.35 -13.80
N LEU A 287 32.42 -21.59 -12.50
CA LEU A 287 31.14 -22.00 -11.96
C LEU A 287 30.11 -20.86 -12.09
N PRO A 288 28.87 -21.15 -12.52
CA PRO A 288 27.83 -20.14 -12.68
C PRO A 288 27.33 -19.64 -11.32
N THR A 289 26.83 -18.41 -11.28
CA THR A 289 26.16 -17.84 -10.11
C THR A 289 24.66 -18.14 -10.06
N THR A 290 24.13 -18.79 -11.10
CA THR A 290 22.72 -19.16 -11.24
C THR A 290 22.61 -20.55 -11.85
N LEU A 291 21.79 -21.43 -11.25
CA LEU A 291 21.44 -22.75 -11.77
C LEU A 291 19.94 -22.98 -11.60
N ALA A 292 19.23 -23.47 -12.62
CA ALA A 292 17.76 -23.59 -12.59
C ALA A 292 17.02 -22.29 -12.15
N GLY A 293 17.59 -21.11 -12.43
CA GLY A 293 17.09 -19.81 -11.96
C GLY A 293 17.36 -19.50 -10.48
N THR A 294 17.99 -20.42 -9.74
CA THR A 294 18.33 -20.29 -8.32
C THR A 294 19.65 -19.56 -8.14
N SER A 295 19.71 -18.64 -7.18
CA SER A 295 20.93 -17.90 -6.81
C SER A 295 21.13 -17.85 -5.30
N VAL A 296 22.38 -17.69 -4.87
CA VAL A 296 22.77 -17.53 -3.47
C VAL A 296 23.51 -16.20 -3.31
N ARG A 297 22.97 -15.31 -2.48
CA ARG A 297 23.57 -14.01 -2.16
C ARG A 297 24.02 -14.00 -0.70
N ILE A 298 25.27 -13.62 -0.46
CA ILE A 298 25.84 -13.47 0.87
C ILE A 298 26.01 -11.98 1.14
N ARG A 299 25.51 -11.52 2.29
CA ARG A 299 25.76 -10.18 2.80
C ARG A 299 26.59 -10.27 4.07
N ASP A 300 27.78 -9.70 4.06
CA ASP A 300 28.70 -9.72 5.20
C ASP A 300 28.38 -8.64 6.26
N SER A 301 29.18 -8.62 7.32
CA SER A 301 29.07 -7.69 8.45
C SER A 301 29.33 -6.23 8.06
N ALA A 302 30.07 -5.98 6.97
CA ALA A 302 30.32 -4.66 6.41
C ALA A 302 29.19 -4.20 5.47
N GLY A 303 28.19 -5.06 5.23
CA GLY A 303 27.06 -4.79 4.35
C GLY A 303 27.35 -5.07 2.88
N THR A 304 28.50 -5.64 2.53
CA THR A 304 28.87 -6.01 1.16
C THR A 304 28.05 -7.22 0.73
N GLU A 305 27.45 -7.15 -0.46
CA GLU A 305 26.71 -8.27 -1.04
C GLU A 305 27.46 -8.88 -2.23
N ARG A 306 27.56 -10.21 -2.24
CA ARG A 306 28.15 -10.96 -3.36
C ARG A 306 27.32 -12.19 -3.69
N LEU A 307 27.21 -12.50 -4.98
CA LEU A 307 26.67 -13.79 -5.43
C LEU A 307 27.73 -14.87 -5.29
N ALA A 308 27.31 -16.03 -4.81
CA ALA A 308 28.14 -17.23 -4.81
C ALA A 308 28.10 -17.95 -6.15
N SER A 309 29.21 -18.59 -6.47
CA SER A 309 29.27 -19.60 -7.52
C SER A 309 28.66 -20.92 -7.03
N LEU A 310 27.91 -21.59 -7.88
CA LEU A 310 27.11 -22.77 -7.53
C LEU A 310 27.70 -24.02 -8.18
N PHE A 311 27.85 -25.08 -7.40
CA PHE A 311 28.22 -26.41 -7.88
C PHE A 311 26.99 -27.25 -8.21
N PHE A 312 25.93 -27.12 -7.41
CA PHE A 312 24.71 -27.91 -7.51
C PHE A 312 23.57 -27.21 -6.79
N VAL A 313 22.36 -27.30 -7.32
CA VAL A 313 21.11 -26.87 -6.66
C VAL A 313 20.08 -28.00 -6.70
N SER A 314 19.17 -28.01 -5.74
CA SER A 314 17.99 -28.87 -5.66
C SER A 314 16.98 -28.27 -4.67
N ALA A 315 15.79 -28.87 -4.55
CA ALA A 315 14.77 -28.37 -3.62
C ALA A 315 15.22 -28.36 -2.14
N THR A 316 16.17 -29.22 -1.74
CA THR A 316 16.57 -29.38 -0.34
C THR A 316 18.05 -29.13 -0.07
N GLN A 317 18.89 -29.00 -1.10
CA GLN A 317 20.32 -28.80 -0.97
C GLN A 317 20.89 -27.87 -2.05
N ILE A 318 21.81 -26.98 -1.66
CA ILE A 318 22.67 -26.21 -2.59
C ILE A 318 24.13 -26.37 -2.17
N ASN A 319 25.01 -26.79 -3.09
CA ASN A 319 26.46 -26.77 -2.91
C ASN A 319 27.03 -25.54 -3.61
N TYR A 320 27.80 -24.73 -2.90
CA TYR A 320 28.25 -23.42 -3.40
C TYR A 320 29.64 -23.05 -2.88
N LEU A 321 30.29 -22.14 -3.60
CA LEU A 321 31.56 -21.53 -3.21
C LEU A 321 31.28 -20.20 -2.52
N ILE A 322 31.88 -20.02 -1.34
CA ILE A 322 31.80 -18.75 -0.61
C ILE A 322 32.62 -17.71 -1.36
N PRO A 323 32.05 -16.54 -1.71
CA PRO A 323 32.77 -15.49 -2.43
C PRO A 323 34.04 -15.02 -1.68
N ALA A 324 35.08 -14.75 -2.44
CA ALA A 324 36.27 -14.07 -1.92
C ALA A 324 35.95 -12.63 -1.47
N GLY A 325 36.79 -12.09 -0.58
CA GLY A 325 36.73 -10.67 -0.20
C GLY A 325 35.48 -10.27 0.59
N LEU A 326 34.91 -11.21 1.35
CA LEU A 326 33.89 -10.94 2.37
C LEU A 326 34.56 -10.68 3.72
N ALA A 327 34.03 -9.72 4.48
CA ALA A 327 34.52 -9.39 5.82
C ALA A 327 34.21 -10.50 6.84
N GLU A 328 35.06 -10.61 7.87
CA GLU A 328 34.81 -11.50 9.01
C GLU A 328 33.59 -11.04 9.83
N GLY A 329 32.93 -12.00 10.48
CA GLY A 329 31.79 -11.77 11.37
C GLY A 329 30.50 -12.43 10.89
N ALA A 330 29.38 -12.02 11.49
CA ALA A 330 28.07 -12.55 11.12
C ALA A 330 27.70 -12.11 9.68
N ALA A 331 27.21 -13.05 8.89
CA ALA A 331 26.75 -12.80 7.53
C ALA A 331 25.40 -13.49 7.28
N SER A 332 24.56 -12.88 6.44
CA SER A 332 23.30 -13.48 6.01
C SER A 332 23.48 -14.19 4.67
N VAL A 333 22.84 -15.36 4.54
CA VAL A 333 22.77 -16.14 3.29
C VAL A 333 21.33 -16.12 2.81
N LEU A 334 21.08 -15.46 1.69
CA LEU A 334 19.78 -15.41 1.04
C LEU A 334 19.81 -16.28 -0.22
N VAL A 335 18.89 -17.23 -0.30
CA VAL A 335 18.62 -18.01 -1.50
C VAL A 335 17.36 -17.46 -2.16
N THR A 336 17.43 -17.23 -3.47
CA THR A 336 16.27 -16.96 -4.32
C THR A 336 16.14 -18.11 -5.30
N SER A 337 15.08 -18.91 -5.15
CA SER A 337 14.73 -19.98 -6.08
C SER A 337 14.24 -19.42 -7.42
N GLY A 338 14.26 -20.23 -8.48
CA GLY A 338 13.83 -19.81 -9.83
C GLY A 338 12.36 -19.38 -9.94
N ASP A 339 11.52 -19.70 -8.96
CA ASP A 339 10.13 -19.24 -8.83
C ASP A 339 9.99 -17.97 -7.96
N GLY A 340 11.11 -17.42 -7.48
CA GLY A 340 11.17 -16.25 -6.61
C GLY A 340 11.08 -16.56 -5.11
N THR A 341 10.81 -17.81 -4.70
CA THR A 341 10.74 -18.19 -3.29
C THR A 341 12.05 -17.85 -2.59
N LEU A 342 11.95 -17.18 -1.43
CA LEU A 342 13.10 -16.77 -0.62
C LEU A 342 13.34 -17.73 0.54
N SER A 343 14.60 -18.07 0.76
CA SER A 343 15.07 -18.75 1.97
C SER A 343 16.23 -17.97 2.59
N LEU A 344 16.25 -17.82 3.91
CA LEU A 344 17.22 -16.97 4.62
C LEU A 344 17.81 -17.72 5.81
N GLY A 345 19.12 -17.61 5.97
CA GLY A 345 19.86 -18.11 7.12
C GLY A 345 21.08 -17.25 7.41
N THR A 346 21.85 -17.65 8.41
CA THR A 346 23.05 -16.92 8.85
C THR A 346 24.25 -17.86 8.95
N ILE A 347 25.44 -17.32 8.70
CA ILE A 347 26.72 -17.99 8.89
C ILE A 347 27.67 -17.08 9.66
N THR A 348 28.75 -17.66 10.19
CA THR A 348 29.88 -16.89 10.74
C THR A 348 31.05 -16.99 9.79
N LEU A 349 31.42 -15.85 9.20
CA LEU A 349 32.58 -15.75 8.32
C LEU A 349 33.84 -15.49 9.13
N THR A 350 34.89 -16.24 8.82
CA THR A 350 36.19 -16.14 9.46
C THR A 350 37.28 -16.35 8.42
N ASN A 351 38.44 -15.70 8.54
CA ASN A 351 39.49 -15.77 7.54
C ASN A 351 39.95 -17.21 7.27
N VAL A 352 39.94 -18.05 8.31
CA VAL A 352 40.23 -19.48 8.23
C VAL A 352 39.20 -20.26 9.05
N ALA A 353 38.61 -21.31 8.47
CA ALA A 353 37.67 -22.24 9.07
C ALA A 353 37.95 -23.64 8.50
N PRO A 354 38.94 -24.37 9.05
CA PRO A 354 39.40 -25.61 8.45
C PRO A 354 38.34 -26.70 8.54
N GLY A 355 38.15 -27.45 7.47
CA GLY A 355 37.41 -28.70 7.47
C GLY A 355 38.10 -29.73 6.59
N LEU A 356 38.12 -30.99 7.01
CA LEU A 356 38.63 -32.11 6.24
C LEU A 356 37.46 -32.93 5.69
N PHE A 357 37.48 -33.22 4.40
CA PHE A 357 36.46 -34.07 3.81
C PHE A 357 36.60 -35.50 4.33
N ALA A 358 35.47 -36.16 4.55
CA ALA A 358 35.41 -37.58 4.85
C ALA A 358 34.86 -38.33 3.63
N ALA A 359 35.32 -39.57 3.41
CA ALA A 359 34.98 -40.39 2.24
C ALA A 359 33.46 -40.66 2.10
N ASN A 360 32.74 -40.66 3.23
CA ASN A 360 31.29 -40.83 3.30
C ASN A 360 30.49 -39.53 3.15
N ALA A 361 31.16 -38.39 2.90
CA ALA A 361 30.54 -37.08 2.76
C ALA A 361 29.60 -36.68 3.91
N ASN A 362 29.98 -36.98 5.16
CA ASN A 362 29.21 -36.55 6.35
C ASN A 362 30.03 -35.78 7.39
N GLY A 363 31.27 -35.41 7.04
CA GLY A 363 32.20 -34.69 7.91
C GLY A 363 32.81 -35.49 9.05
N SER A 364 32.69 -36.83 9.04
CA SER A 364 33.30 -37.70 10.05
C SER A 364 33.65 -39.07 9.48
N GLY A 365 34.52 -39.82 10.16
CA GLY A 365 34.94 -41.13 9.67
C GLY A 365 36.18 -41.03 8.79
N ILE A 366 36.30 -41.91 7.79
CA ILE A 366 37.56 -42.08 7.05
C ILE A 366 37.85 -40.81 6.25
N ALA A 367 39.07 -40.31 6.31
CA ALA A 367 39.48 -39.13 5.58
C ALA A 367 39.35 -39.34 4.07
N ALA A 368 38.87 -38.31 3.36
CA ALA A 368 38.97 -38.23 1.91
C ALA A 368 40.37 -37.68 1.56
N GLY A 369 41.10 -38.44 0.75
CA GLY A 369 42.47 -38.12 0.41
C GLY A 369 43.21 -39.31 -0.16
N LEU A 370 44.49 -39.12 -0.39
CA LEU A 370 45.39 -40.12 -0.94
C LEU A 370 46.57 -40.35 0.01
N VAL A 371 47.21 -41.49 -0.14
CA VAL A 371 48.55 -41.75 0.40
C VAL A 371 49.54 -41.56 -0.74
N LEU A 372 50.56 -40.75 -0.52
CA LEU A 372 51.71 -40.66 -1.40
C LEU A 372 52.86 -41.45 -0.77
N ARG A 373 53.31 -42.50 -1.47
CA ARG A 373 54.50 -43.27 -1.12
C ARG A 373 55.64 -42.91 -2.05
N VAL A 374 56.74 -42.43 -1.47
CA VAL A 374 58.00 -42.19 -2.16
C VAL A 374 58.92 -43.37 -1.87
N LYS A 375 59.26 -44.12 -2.91
CA LYS A 375 60.12 -45.30 -2.82
C LYS A 375 61.59 -44.91 -2.70
N ALA A 376 62.44 -45.88 -2.35
CA ALA A 376 63.89 -45.68 -2.24
C ALA A 376 64.56 -45.17 -3.54
N ASP A 377 63.97 -45.48 -4.70
CA ASP A 377 64.42 -45.02 -6.02
C ASP A 377 63.87 -43.62 -6.40
N GLY A 378 63.11 -42.98 -5.51
CA GLY A 378 62.46 -41.69 -5.72
C GLY A 378 61.15 -41.75 -6.50
N SER A 379 60.71 -42.92 -6.96
CA SER A 379 59.42 -43.06 -7.64
C SER A 379 58.25 -42.86 -6.67
N GLN A 380 57.15 -42.29 -7.19
CA GLN A 380 55.95 -41.96 -6.42
C GLN A 380 54.80 -42.91 -6.76
N VAL A 381 54.13 -43.39 -5.73
CA VAL A 381 52.92 -44.23 -5.83
C VAL A 381 51.81 -43.58 -5.02
N TYR A 382 50.62 -43.51 -5.61
CA TYR A 382 49.42 -42.97 -4.97
C TYR A 382 48.48 -44.12 -4.61
N GLU A 383 48.02 -44.15 -3.36
CA GLU A 383 47.10 -45.17 -2.83
C GLU A 383 45.86 -44.48 -2.25
N ASN A 384 44.71 -45.16 -2.28
CA ASN A 384 43.48 -44.63 -1.71
C ASN A 384 43.44 -44.85 -0.19
N LEU A 385 42.88 -43.89 0.57
CA LEU A 385 42.64 -44.03 2.01
C LEU A 385 41.40 -44.88 2.35
N ALA A 386 40.45 -44.96 1.43
CA ALA A 386 39.18 -45.64 1.61
C ALA A 386 38.74 -46.36 0.33
N GLN A 387 37.92 -47.38 0.49
CA GLN A 387 37.20 -48.04 -0.61
C GLN A 387 35.74 -48.23 -0.22
N PHE A 388 34.84 -48.18 -1.20
CA PHE A 388 33.42 -48.48 -0.96
C PHE A 388 33.23 -50.00 -0.91
N ASP A 389 32.78 -50.52 0.22
CA ASP A 389 32.39 -51.92 0.39
C ASP A 389 30.88 -52.04 0.07
N ALA A 390 30.57 -52.63 -1.08
CA ALA A 390 29.19 -52.81 -1.53
C ALA A 390 28.39 -53.78 -0.65
N ALA A 391 29.04 -54.74 0.01
CA ALA A 391 28.35 -55.69 0.89
C ALA A 391 27.94 -55.01 2.20
N GLN A 392 28.72 -54.03 2.67
CA GLN A 392 28.43 -53.26 3.88
C GLN A 392 27.69 -51.94 3.60
N GLY A 393 27.57 -51.54 2.34
CA GLY A 393 26.95 -50.27 1.94
C GLY A 393 27.67 -49.05 2.50
N ARG A 394 28.99 -49.13 2.75
CA ARG A 394 29.76 -48.06 3.39
C ARG A 394 31.22 -48.03 2.92
N PHE A 395 31.87 -46.89 3.12
CA PHE A 395 33.31 -46.80 2.98
C PHE A 395 34.03 -47.50 4.14
N VAL A 396 35.03 -48.30 3.81
CA VAL A 396 35.94 -48.97 4.75
C VAL A 396 37.37 -48.47 4.53
N PRO A 397 38.19 -48.36 5.59
CA PRO A 397 39.52 -47.82 5.45
C PRO A 397 40.45 -48.84 4.77
N LEU A 398 41.39 -48.35 3.98
CA LEU A 398 42.49 -49.15 3.45
C LEU A 398 43.71 -48.98 4.37
N PRO A 399 44.18 -50.04 5.05
CA PRO A 399 45.30 -49.93 5.99
C PRO A 399 46.60 -49.55 5.28
N ILE A 400 47.20 -48.45 5.73
CA ILE A 400 48.47 -47.92 5.23
C ILE A 400 49.61 -48.75 5.81
N ASP A 401 50.40 -49.37 4.94
CA ASP A 401 51.58 -50.14 5.34
C ASP A 401 52.79 -49.20 5.57
N LEU A 402 53.30 -49.21 6.81
CA LEU A 402 54.50 -48.45 7.21
C LEU A 402 55.72 -49.36 7.46
N SER A 403 55.66 -50.64 7.09
CA SER A 403 56.69 -51.65 7.40
C SER A 403 58.01 -51.48 6.61
N ASN A 404 58.01 -50.82 5.44
CA ASN A 404 59.24 -50.56 4.69
C ASN A 404 59.97 -49.29 5.17
N ALA A 405 61.19 -49.45 5.71
CA ALA A 405 61.93 -48.35 6.33
C ALA A 405 62.63 -47.41 5.33
N THR A 406 62.74 -47.85 4.08
CA THR A 406 63.39 -47.09 3.00
C THR A 406 62.41 -46.17 2.26
N GLU A 407 61.12 -46.24 2.60
CA GLU A 407 60.06 -45.48 1.97
C GLU A 407 59.60 -44.32 2.87
N GLN A 408 59.20 -43.23 2.24
CA GLN A 408 58.51 -42.13 2.92
C GLN A 408 57.05 -42.15 2.54
N VAL A 409 56.17 -42.04 3.54
CA VAL A 409 54.73 -42.10 3.36
C VAL A 409 54.11 -40.79 3.83
N PHE A 410 53.29 -40.19 2.97
CA PHE A 410 52.62 -38.92 3.22
C PHE A 410 51.11 -39.09 3.04
N LEU A 411 50.33 -38.47 3.92
CA LEU A 411 48.90 -38.27 3.73
C LEU A 411 48.68 -36.99 2.93
N LEU A 412 47.89 -37.09 1.86
CA LEU A 412 47.37 -35.96 1.09
C LEU A 412 45.88 -35.85 1.38
N LEU A 413 45.52 -35.06 2.39
CA LEU A 413 44.14 -34.93 2.88
C LEU A 413 43.44 -33.79 2.15
N PHE A 414 42.22 -34.04 1.70
CA PHE A 414 41.41 -33.03 1.03
C PHE A 414 40.48 -32.33 2.03
N GLY A 415 40.29 -31.03 1.84
CA GLY A 415 39.46 -30.22 2.73
C GLY A 415 39.08 -28.88 2.12
N THR A 416 38.60 -27.95 2.94
CA THR A 416 38.27 -26.60 2.51
C THR A 416 38.35 -25.62 3.69
N GLY A 417 38.49 -24.33 3.39
CA GLY A 417 38.44 -23.24 4.35
C GLY A 417 39.74 -22.93 5.09
N PHE A 418 40.88 -23.45 4.62
CA PHE A 418 42.19 -23.19 5.22
C PHE A 418 43.24 -22.64 4.25
N ARG A 419 42.88 -22.38 2.99
CA ARG A 419 43.75 -21.72 2.00
C ARG A 419 44.23 -20.32 2.35
N ASN A 420 43.48 -19.56 3.16
CA ASN A 420 43.82 -18.17 3.50
C ASN A 420 44.71 -18.10 4.76
N THR A 421 45.44 -19.18 5.03
CA THR A 421 46.44 -19.22 6.10
C THR A 421 47.63 -18.33 5.80
N ALA A 422 48.20 -17.74 6.85
CA ALA A 422 49.38 -16.90 6.74
C ALA A 422 50.68 -17.73 6.71
N ARG A 423 50.77 -18.84 7.46
CA ARG A 423 52.03 -19.58 7.66
C ARG A 423 51.79 -21.07 7.97
N LEU A 424 52.67 -21.93 7.45
CA LEU A 424 52.69 -23.36 7.79
C LEU A 424 53.00 -23.60 9.28
N SER A 425 53.69 -22.67 9.95
CA SER A 425 53.96 -22.72 11.39
C SER A 425 52.70 -22.68 12.26
N ASP A 426 51.58 -22.21 11.71
CA ASP A 426 50.32 -22.11 12.44
C ASP A 426 49.51 -23.42 12.35
N VAL A 427 50.01 -24.41 11.60
CA VAL A 427 49.40 -25.72 11.42
C VAL A 427 49.87 -26.69 12.48
N THR A 428 48.93 -27.34 13.14
CA THR A 428 49.18 -28.47 14.02
C THR A 428 48.43 -29.70 13.51
N VAL A 429 49.12 -30.83 13.42
CA VAL A 429 48.48 -32.11 13.10
C VAL A 429 48.86 -33.14 14.16
N GLN A 430 47.86 -33.86 14.67
CA GLN A 430 48.06 -35.02 15.53
C GLN A 430 47.41 -36.25 14.89
N ILE A 431 48.12 -37.38 14.90
CA ILE A 431 47.64 -38.67 14.41
C ILE A 431 47.76 -39.70 15.51
N GLY A 432 46.62 -40.22 15.98
CA GLY A 432 46.60 -41.17 17.09
C GLY A 432 47.25 -40.62 18.38
N GLY A 433 47.14 -39.31 18.60
CA GLY A 433 47.76 -38.57 19.71
C GLY A 433 49.24 -38.20 19.53
N ALA A 434 49.89 -38.62 18.45
CA ALA A 434 51.28 -38.24 18.16
C ALA A 434 51.34 -37.04 17.22
N SER A 435 52.26 -36.10 17.47
CA SER A 435 52.49 -34.96 16.57
C SER A 435 52.98 -35.45 15.20
N ALA A 436 52.41 -34.90 14.13
CA ALA A 436 52.79 -35.19 12.75
C ALA A 436 53.23 -33.91 12.04
N GLU A 437 54.22 -34.03 11.15
CA GLU A 437 54.78 -32.91 10.40
C GLU A 437 53.85 -32.56 9.23
N ALA A 438 53.30 -31.35 9.24
CA ALA A 438 52.59 -30.79 8.08
C ALA A 438 53.61 -30.14 7.13
N LEU A 439 53.55 -30.53 5.86
CA LEU A 439 54.46 -30.06 4.80
C LEU A 439 53.79 -29.04 3.87
N TYR A 440 52.46 -29.06 3.82
CA TYR A 440 51.67 -28.15 2.99
C TYR A 440 50.27 -28.02 3.57
N ALA A 441 49.72 -26.82 3.56
CA ALA A 441 48.32 -26.56 3.85
C ALA A 441 47.88 -25.35 3.01
N GLY A 442 47.07 -25.60 1.98
CA GLY A 442 46.72 -24.54 1.02
C GLY A 442 45.80 -25.04 -0.08
N ARG A 443 45.67 -24.24 -1.16
CA ARG A 443 44.84 -24.59 -2.32
C ARG A 443 45.34 -25.89 -2.97
N GLN A 444 44.44 -26.80 -3.36
CA GLN A 444 44.84 -28.03 -4.06
C GLN A 444 45.32 -27.75 -5.50
N GLY A 445 44.79 -26.71 -6.15
CA GLY A 445 45.26 -26.20 -7.44
C GLY A 445 44.26 -26.34 -8.59
N ASP A 446 43.63 -27.51 -8.72
CA ASP A 446 42.81 -27.86 -9.89
C ASP A 446 41.31 -27.71 -9.63
N LEU A 447 40.89 -27.97 -8.39
CA LEU A 447 39.48 -27.99 -8.01
C LEU A 447 39.10 -26.72 -7.25
N VAL A 448 38.06 -26.05 -7.77
CA VAL A 448 37.52 -24.82 -7.20
C VAL A 448 37.09 -25.06 -5.74
N GLY A 449 37.58 -24.25 -4.81
CA GLY A 449 37.24 -24.36 -3.39
C GLY A 449 37.91 -25.52 -2.63
N LEU A 450 38.63 -26.43 -3.31
CA LEU A 450 39.34 -27.53 -2.66
C LEU A 450 40.71 -27.09 -2.11
N ASP A 451 40.95 -27.46 -0.86
CA ASP A 451 42.22 -27.30 -0.16
C ASP A 451 42.86 -28.66 0.10
N GLN A 452 44.18 -28.69 0.25
CA GLN A 452 44.97 -29.89 0.50
C GLN A 452 45.91 -29.68 1.68
N LEU A 453 45.99 -30.70 2.54
CA LEU A 453 46.91 -30.81 3.67
C LEU A 453 47.85 -32.00 3.44
N ASN A 454 49.15 -31.76 3.36
CA ASN A 454 50.17 -32.82 3.22
C ASN A 454 50.81 -33.07 4.58
N VAL A 455 50.77 -34.30 5.05
CA VAL A 455 51.29 -34.69 6.36
C VAL A 455 52.22 -35.88 6.22
N ARG A 456 53.40 -35.80 6.81
CA ARG A 456 54.32 -36.95 6.87
C ARG A 456 53.86 -37.95 7.93
N LEU A 457 53.71 -39.21 7.56
CA LEU A 457 53.41 -40.29 8.51
C LEU A 457 54.68 -40.74 9.22
N ASN A 458 54.60 -40.82 10.55
CA ASN A 458 55.67 -41.39 11.36
C ASN A 458 55.50 -42.91 11.45
N ARG A 459 56.60 -43.63 11.22
CA ARG A 459 56.66 -45.09 11.30
C ARG A 459 56.28 -45.64 12.68
N ASN A 460 56.39 -44.84 13.75
CA ASN A 460 55.94 -45.23 15.09
C ASN A 460 54.41 -45.45 15.20
N LEU A 461 53.64 -45.15 14.15
CA LEU A 461 52.21 -45.41 14.07
C LEU A 461 51.88 -46.83 13.55
N MET A 462 52.88 -47.59 13.09
CA MET A 462 52.73 -48.95 12.55
C MET A 462 51.98 -49.87 13.53
N GLY A 463 51.09 -50.71 13.02
CA GLY A 463 50.31 -51.65 13.80
C GLY A 463 49.27 -51.04 14.75
N ARG A 464 49.06 -49.72 14.76
CA ARG A 464 48.10 -49.08 15.68
C ARG A 464 46.64 -49.12 15.20
N GLY A 465 46.37 -49.64 14.00
CA GLY A 465 45.02 -49.78 13.47
C GLY A 465 44.40 -48.45 13.08
N GLU A 466 43.12 -48.24 13.41
CA GLU A 466 42.43 -46.98 13.13
C GLU A 466 42.88 -45.86 14.07
N LEU A 467 43.23 -44.71 13.49
CA LEU A 467 43.75 -43.54 14.20
C LEU A 467 42.97 -42.29 13.81
N ASP A 468 42.64 -41.47 14.79
CA ASP A 468 42.13 -40.11 14.54
C ASP A 468 43.24 -39.20 14.02
N VAL A 469 42.87 -38.36 13.05
CA VAL A 469 43.65 -37.24 12.53
C VAL A 469 42.97 -35.97 13.00
N LEU A 470 43.67 -35.24 13.86
CA LEU A 470 43.26 -33.94 14.37
C LEU A 470 44.10 -32.87 13.67
N PHE A 471 43.44 -32.01 12.92
CA PHE A 471 44.06 -30.89 12.22
C PHE A 471 43.55 -29.58 12.82
N SER A 472 44.47 -28.66 13.13
CA SER A 472 44.13 -27.29 13.49
C SER A 472 45.05 -26.31 12.77
N ILE A 473 44.55 -25.10 12.53
CA ILE A 473 45.32 -24.02 11.92
C ILE A 473 44.92 -22.69 12.54
N ALA A 474 45.91 -21.88 12.93
CA ALA A 474 45.70 -20.60 13.62
C ALA A 474 44.75 -20.72 14.84
N GLY A 475 44.87 -21.81 15.60
CA GLY A 475 44.05 -22.09 16.79
C GLY A 475 42.63 -22.57 16.51
N ARG A 476 42.26 -22.83 15.26
CA ARG A 476 40.94 -23.34 14.86
C ARG A 476 41.05 -24.80 14.44
N SER A 477 40.25 -25.66 15.06
CA SER A 477 40.24 -27.09 14.76
C SER A 477 39.31 -27.43 13.60
N ALA A 478 39.74 -28.36 12.75
CA ALA A 478 38.89 -29.06 11.81
C ALA A 478 38.06 -30.14 12.50
N ASN A 479 37.09 -30.69 11.78
CA ASN A 479 36.45 -31.94 12.16
C ASN A 479 37.49 -33.08 12.20
N PRO A 480 37.38 -34.00 13.17
CA PRO A 480 38.24 -35.18 13.21
C PRO A 480 37.88 -36.14 12.07
N VAL A 481 38.91 -36.70 11.43
CA VAL A 481 38.78 -37.78 10.44
C VAL A 481 39.69 -38.93 10.84
N ARG A 482 39.51 -40.11 10.25
CA ARG A 482 40.24 -41.34 10.57
C ARG A 482 41.06 -41.83 9.40
N ILE A 483 42.18 -42.47 9.73
CA ILE A 483 42.98 -43.30 8.82
C ILE A 483 43.17 -44.68 9.47
N SER A 484 43.60 -45.67 8.70
CA SER A 484 44.01 -46.98 9.24
C SER A 484 45.46 -47.26 8.88
N VAL A 485 46.23 -47.79 9.83
CA VAL A 485 47.66 -48.09 9.66
C VAL A 485 47.91 -49.53 10.09
N LYS A 486 48.73 -50.25 9.32
CA LYS A 486 49.18 -51.61 9.63
C LYS A 486 50.70 -51.68 9.75
#